data_AF-X1N3E1-F1
#
_entry.id   AF-X1N3E1-F1
#
_cell.length_a   1.000
_cell.length_b   1.000
_cell.length_c   1.000
_cell.angle_alpha   90.00
_cell.angle_beta   90.00
_cell.angle_gamma   90.00
#
_symmetry.space_group_name_H-M   'P 1'
#
loop_
_entity.id
_entity.type
_entity.pdbx_description
1 polymer ?
#
loop_
_entity_poly.entity_id
_entity_poly.type
_entity_poly.pdbx_seq_one_letter_code
_entity_poly.pdbx_strand_id
1 'polypeptide(L)'
;MRERAKKVKMLILDIDGVMTDGRIIYDTRGNELKCFNVLDGMGFVLLGQAKIKVALITAKGSKAVLRRAIGLKRSAIGFIVAGFKDKRDIHSPGDLL
;
A
#
# COMPACT_ATOMS: atom_id res chain seq x y z
N MET A 1 -0.87 10.18 -21.47
CA MET A 1 -0.55 9.68 -20.11
C MET A 1 -0.14 10.81 -19.15
N ARG A 2 0.85 11.65 -19.51
CA ARG A 2 1.33 12.77 -18.65
C ARG A 2 0.24 13.73 -18.20
N GLU A 3 -0.66 14.14 -19.09
CA GLU A 3 -1.76 15.05 -18.75
C GLU A 3 -2.77 14.45 -17.76
N ARG A 4 -2.93 13.12 -17.74
CA ARG A 4 -3.74 12.43 -16.73
C ARG A 4 -3.01 12.41 -15.39
N ALA A 5 -1.72 12.10 -15.39
CA ALA A 5 -0.90 12.03 -14.18
C ALA A 5 -0.80 13.36 -13.43
N LYS A 6 -0.71 14.49 -14.13
CA LYS A 6 -0.67 15.84 -13.52
C LYS A 6 -1.89 16.15 -12.63
N LYS A 7 -3.04 15.51 -12.89
CA LYS A 7 -4.28 15.73 -12.14
C LYS A 7 -4.41 14.81 -10.92
N VAL A 8 -3.50 13.86 -10.74
CA VAL A 8 -3.57 12.88 -9.66
C VAL A 8 -3.28 13.55 -8.32
N LYS A 9 -4.19 13.34 -7.37
CA LYS A 9 -4.07 13.79 -5.97
C LYS A 9 -3.92 12.64 -4.99
N MET A 10 -4.20 11.41 -5.45
CA MET A 10 -4.16 10.21 -4.65
C MET A 10 -3.69 9.02 -5.49
N LEU A 11 -2.85 8.19 -4.90
CA LEU A 11 -2.42 6.90 -5.44
C LEU A 11 -2.93 5.79 -4.53
N ILE A 12 -3.64 4.82 -5.11
CA ILE A 12 -4.11 3.63 -4.42
C ILE A 12 -3.33 2.44 -4.97
N LEU A 13 -2.72 1.66 -4.09
CA LEU A 13 -1.90 0.51 -4.47
C LEU A 13 -2.45 -0.78 -3.87
N ASP A 14 -2.41 -1.83 -4.67
CA ASP A 14 -2.41 -3.19 -4.13
C ASP A 14 -1.06 -3.51 -3.49
N ILE A 15 -1.01 -4.60 -2.74
CA ILE A 15 0.23 -5.09 -2.13
C ILE A 15 0.78 -6.24 -2.93
N ASP A 16 0.03 -7.34 -2.98
CA ASP A 16 0.55 -8.59 -3.55
C ASP A 16 0.59 -8.51 -5.08
N GLY A 17 1.78 -8.64 -5.65
CA GLY A 17 2.03 -8.49 -7.08
C GLY A 17 2.21 -7.04 -7.56
N VAL A 18 2.16 -6.05 -6.65
CA VAL A 18 2.44 -4.63 -6.95
C VAL A 18 3.60 -4.12 -6.10
N MET A 19 3.46 -4.12 -4.78
CA MET A 19 4.53 -3.75 -3.85
C MET A 19 5.43 -4.94 -3.49
N THR A 20 4.97 -6.15 -3.83
CA THR A 20 5.70 -7.41 -3.74
C THR A 20 5.71 -8.06 -5.12
N ASP A 21 6.52 -9.09 -5.29
CA ASP A 21 6.52 -9.94 -6.48
C ASP A 21 5.38 -10.98 -6.50
N GLY A 22 4.40 -10.87 -5.59
CA GLY A 22 3.24 -11.74 -5.52
C GLY A 22 3.49 -13.09 -4.83
N ARG A 23 4.73 -13.38 -4.42
CA ARG A 23 5.02 -14.59 -3.65
C ARG A 23 4.52 -14.47 -2.22
N ILE A 24 3.97 -15.56 -1.71
CA ILE A 24 3.55 -15.69 -0.32
C ILE A 24 4.36 -16.83 0.29
N ILE A 25 5.15 -16.52 1.32
CA ILE A 25 6.02 -17.48 1.99
C ILE A 25 5.50 -17.68 3.41
N TYR A 26 5.27 -18.93 3.79
CA TYR A 26 4.90 -19.31 5.15
C TYR A 26 6.06 -20.02 5.83
N ASP A 27 6.34 -19.66 7.09
CA ASP A 27 7.25 -20.44 7.92
C ASP A 27 6.51 -21.60 8.61
N THR A 28 7.27 -22.46 9.31
CA THR A 28 6.71 -23.62 10.03
C THR A 28 5.84 -23.27 11.23
N ARG A 29 5.79 -22.00 11.63
CA ARG A 29 4.96 -21.48 12.72
C ARG A 29 3.72 -20.75 12.21
N GLY A 30 3.50 -20.74 10.89
CA GLY A 30 2.38 -20.06 10.25
C GLY A 30 2.57 -18.55 10.10
N ASN A 31 3.78 -18.01 10.30
CA ASN A 31 4.04 -16.61 9.99
C ASN A 31 4.16 -16.42 8.48
N GLU A 32 3.64 -15.29 7.99
CA GLU A 32 3.76 -14.89 6.60
C GLU A 32 4.93 -13.92 6.41
N LEU A 33 5.81 -14.23 5.46
CA LEU A 33 6.90 -13.37 5.01
C LEU A 33 6.54 -12.73 3.67
N LYS A 34 6.82 -11.44 3.54
CA LYS A 34 6.67 -10.66 2.31
C LYS A 34 7.95 -9.87 2.03
N CYS A 35 8.39 -9.88 0.77
CA CYS A 35 9.52 -9.11 0.29
C CYS A 35 9.02 -7.82 -0.38
N PHE A 36 9.57 -6.67 0.03
CA PHE A 36 9.25 -5.35 -0.52
C PHE A 36 10.49 -4.73 -1.14
N ASN A 37 10.32 -3.84 -2.12
CA ASN A 37 11.43 -3.12 -2.72
C ASN A 37 11.78 -1.84 -1.93
N VAL A 38 13.07 -1.62 -1.67
CA VAL A 38 13.57 -0.42 -1.00
C VAL A 38 13.36 0.84 -1.85
N LEU A 39 13.46 0.72 -3.17
CA LEU A 39 13.31 1.84 -4.12
C LEU A 39 11.91 2.43 -4.07
N ASP A 40 10.89 1.61 -3.83
CA ASP A 40 9.51 2.08 -3.63
C ASP A 40 9.41 3.06 -2.46
N GLY A 41 10.23 2.86 -1.42
CA GLY A 41 10.30 3.76 -0.26
C GLY A 41 10.63 5.19 -0.66
N MET A 42 11.57 5.37 -1.59
CA MET A 42 11.91 6.69 -2.14
C MET A 42 10.74 7.26 -2.97
N GLY A 43 10.07 6.41 -3.73
CA GLY A 43 8.85 6.80 -4.46
C GLY A 43 7.78 7.38 -3.53
N PHE A 44 7.53 6.75 -2.38
CA PHE A 44 6.61 7.29 -1.38
C PHE A 44 7.06 8.63 -0.79
N VAL A 45 8.35 8.83 -0.54
CA VAL A 45 8.87 10.13 -0.08
C VAL A 45 8.58 11.22 -1.11
N LEU A 46 8.86 10.95 -2.39
CA LEU A 46 8.62 11.91 -3.48
C LEU A 46 7.13 12.22 -3.65
N LEU A 47 6.25 11.21 -3.55
CA LEU A 47 4.80 11.40 -3.59
C LEU A 47 4.31 12.32 -2.46
N GLY A 48 4.87 12.17 -1.26
CA GLY A 48 4.56 13.03 -0.12
C GLY A 48 4.99 14.48 -0.31
N GLN A 49 6.21 14.68 -0.82
CA GLN A 49 6.70 16.01 -1.20
C GLN A 49 5.81 16.66 -2.27
N ALA A 50 5.31 15.87 -3.21
CA ALA A 50 4.34 16.29 -4.22
C ALA A 50 2.91 16.45 -3.69
N LYS A 51 2.67 16.23 -2.39
CA LYS A 51 1.36 16.28 -1.71
C LYS A 51 0.32 15.32 -2.31
N ILE A 52 0.78 14.19 -2.87
CA ILE A 52 -0.06 13.10 -3.34
C ILE A 52 -0.29 12.13 -2.19
N LYS A 53 -1.56 11.93 -1.83
CA LYS A 53 -1.93 10.97 -0.76
C LYS A 53 -1.76 9.55 -1.25
N VAL A 54 -1.36 8.64 -0.36
CA VAL A 54 -1.25 7.22 -0.68
C VAL A 54 -2.18 6.40 0.21
N ALA A 55 -2.91 5.46 -0.41
CA ALA A 55 -3.66 4.42 0.27
C ALA A 55 -3.18 3.03 -0.18
N LEU A 56 -3.00 2.12 0.78
CA LEU A 56 -2.72 0.72 0.50
C LEU A 56 -3.98 -0.10 0.73
N ILE A 57 -4.42 -0.88 -0.26
CA ILE A 57 -5.64 -1.69 -0.17
C ILE A 57 -5.31 -3.14 -0.56
N THR A 58 -5.44 -4.05 0.40
CA THR A 58 -5.19 -5.48 0.21
C THR A 58 -6.33 -6.33 0.74
N ALA A 59 -6.56 -7.49 0.12
CA ALA A 59 -7.52 -8.46 0.64
C ALA A 59 -6.99 -9.18 1.91
N LYS A 60 -5.67 -9.38 2.00
CA LYS A 60 -5.02 -10.06 3.14
C LYS A 60 -4.22 -9.09 3.98
N GLY A 61 -4.65 -8.90 5.21
CA GLY A 61 -3.84 -8.25 6.24
C GLY A 61 -2.76 -9.19 6.76
N SER A 62 -1.54 -8.69 6.98
CA SER A 62 -0.49 -9.43 7.67
C SER A 62 0.38 -8.49 8.50
N LYS A 63 1.09 -9.04 9.49
CA LYS A 63 2.04 -8.27 10.32
C LYS A 63 3.12 -7.61 9.47
N ALA A 64 3.56 -8.26 8.39
CA ALA A 64 4.55 -7.72 7.46
C ALA A 64 4.02 -6.48 6.71
N VAL A 65 2.78 -6.54 6.23
CA VAL A 65 2.09 -5.39 5.59
C VAL A 65 2.01 -4.20 6.54
N LEU A 66 1.51 -4.44 7.76
CA LEU A 66 1.35 -3.39 8.76
C LEU A 66 2.71 -2.74 9.10
N ARG A 67 3.74 -3.55 9.30
CA ARG A 67 5.10 -3.08 9.59
C ARG A 67 5.66 -2.21 8.46
N ARG A 68 5.49 -2.64 7.20
CA ARG A 68 5.93 -1.87 6.03
C ARG A 68 5.22 -0.53 5.95
N ALA A 69 3.91 -0.53 6.13
CA ALA A 69 3.11 0.67 6.00
C ALA A 69 3.40 1.69 7.13
N ILE A 70 3.64 1.24 8.37
CA ILE A 70 4.14 2.09 9.47
C ILE A 70 5.46 2.77 9.09
N GLY A 71 6.40 2.02 8.49
CA GLY A 71 7.68 2.55 8.04
C GLY A 71 7.56 3.65 6.97
N LEU A 72 6.46 3.65 6.21
CA LEU A 72 6.20 4.60 5.12
C LEU A 72 5.21 5.72 5.51
N LYS A 73 4.59 5.65 6.69
CA LYS A 73 3.57 6.60 7.18
C LYS A 73 4.08 8.04 7.23
N ARG A 74 5.36 8.24 7.56
CA ARG A 74 5.98 9.58 7.61
C ARG A 74 6.22 10.19 6.22
N SER A 75 6.20 9.37 5.17
CA SER A 75 6.59 9.76 3.82
C SER A 75 5.39 10.19 2.99
N ALA A 76 4.31 9.40 2.92
CA ALA A 76 3.11 9.76 2.15
C ALA A 76 1.86 8.93 2.45
N ILE A 77 1.98 7.85 3.24
CA ILE A 77 0.86 6.94 3.46
C ILE A 77 -0.14 7.56 4.44
N GLY A 78 -1.33 7.81 3.94
CA GLY A 78 -2.46 8.27 4.74
C GLY A 78 -3.25 7.12 5.34
N PHE A 79 -3.41 6.00 4.62
CA PHE A 79 -4.39 4.97 4.95
C PHE A 79 -3.95 3.55 4.54
N ILE A 80 -4.33 2.55 5.33
CA ILE A 80 -4.11 1.13 5.05
C ILE A 80 -5.44 0.42 5.27
N VAL A 81 -5.88 -0.33 4.27
CA VAL A 81 -7.09 -1.14 4.34
C VAL A 81 -6.76 -2.58 4.04
N ALA A 82 -7.16 -3.44 4.96
CA ALA A 82 -6.95 -4.88 4.87
C ALA A 82 -8.24 -5.63 5.19
N GLY A 83 -8.41 -6.81 4.61
CA GLY A 83 -9.52 -7.72 4.97
C GLY A 83 -10.77 -7.58 4.11
N PHE A 84 -10.73 -6.77 3.05
CA PHE A 84 -11.86 -6.64 2.12
C PHE A 84 -11.79 -7.73 1.05
N LYS A 85 -12.86 -8.53 0.96
CA LYS A 85 -13.01 -9.57 -0.06
C LYS A 85 -13.30 -8.95 -1.44
N ASP A 86 -14.02 -7.83 -1.44
CA ASP A 86 -14.27 -6.99 -2.62
C ASP A 86 -13.77 -5.56 -2.36
N LYS A 87 -12.86 -5.07 -3.20
CA LYS A 87 -12.30 -3.72 -3.07
C LYS A 87 -13.29 -2.62 -3.49
N ARG A 88 -14.39 -2.97 -4.17
CA ARG A 88 -15.43 -2.03 -4.61
C ARG A 88 -16.31 -1.54 -3.46
N ASP A 89 -16.28 -2.23 -2.33
CA ASP A 89 -17.02 -1.86 -1.11
C ASP A 89 -16.39 -0.64 -0.41
N ILE A 90 -15.25 -0.15 -0.92
CA ILE A 90 -14.59 1.06 -0.45
C ILE A 90 -15.15 2.24 -1.23
N HIS A 91 -16.05 2.99 -0.61
CA HIS A 91 -16.83 4.05 -1.24
C HIS A 91 -16.24 5.45 -1.00
N SER A 92 -15.44 5.61 0.06
CA SER A 92 -14.85 6.87 0.43
C SER A 92 -13.48 6.70 1.11
N PRO A 93 -12.64 7.74 1.11
CA PRO A 93 -11.43 7.75 1.95
C PRO A 93 -11.70 7.56 3.45
N GLY A 94 -12.93 7.80 3.92
CA GLY A 94 -13.35 7.59 5.31
C GLY A 94 -13.51 6.10 5.67
N ASP A 95 -13.69 5.24 4.66
CA ASP A 95 -13.76 3.79 4.84
C ASP A 95 -12.36 3.17 5.01
N LEU A 96 -11.31 3.99 4.89
CA LEU A 96 -9.91 3.55 4.92
C LEU A 96 -9.25 3.62 6.32
N LEU A 97 -10.04 3.58 7.40
CA LEU A 97 -9.60 3.69 8.79
C LEU A 97 -9.28 2.33 9.45
#